data_AF-V8CQD7-F1
#
_entry.id   AF-V8CQD7-F1
#
_cell.length_a   1.000
_cell.length_b   1.000
_cell.length_c   1.000
_cell.angle_alpha   90.00
_cell.angle_beta   90.00
_cell.angle_gamma   90.00
#
_symmetry.space_group_name_H-M   'P 1'
#
loop_
_entity.id
_entity.type
_entity.pdbx_description
1 polymer ?
#
loop_
_entity_poly.entity_id
_entity_poly.type
_entity_poly.pdbx_seq_one_letter_code
_entity_poly.pdbx_strand_id
1 'polypeptide(L)'
;MRKLVLLSLLAIFCNALPALAQTEYSPQCKMNFGKGEVYTIEVGAVEDQESDTTIVGPVAIILLKNGKEVSRFNTFAIGDNCPADGFHDIKVKGRYFTVEDTYCAGFYFVLTYTTFRYDTKRKEFVLHRYGESYIYRGDPEKDIPDNSYLVKEYIPFSKVTTDLLLNLRKHFK
;
A
#
# COMPACT_ATOMS: atom_id res chain seq x y z
N MET A 1 44.33 42.23 12.62
CA MET A 1 43.06 42.17 13.40
C MET A 1 41.90 42.51 12.47
N ARG A 2 40.75 41.88 12.75
CA ARG A 2 39.43 41.94 12.06
C ARG A 2 39.25 41.04 10.83
N LYS A 3 38.67 39.87 11.10
CA LYS A 3 37.98 38.98 10.16
C LYS A 3 36.77 39.72 9.57
N LEU A 4 36.62 39.74 8.25
CA LEU A 4 35.34 40.05 7.60
C LEU A 4 34.55 38.74 7.49
N VAL A 5 33.38 38.71 8.13
CA VAL A 5 32.37 37.66 7.93
C VAL A 5 31.36 38.23 6.95
N LEU A 6 31.27 37.65 5.75
CA LEU A 6 30.14 37.88 4.86
C LEU A 6 28.92 37.13 5.43
N LEU A 7 27.92 37.86 5.91
CA LEU A 7 26.56 37.33 6.07
C LEU A 7 25.85 37.42 4.73
N SER A 8 25.65 36.28 4.06
CA SER A 8 24.69 36.16 2.96
C SER A 8 23.28 36.07 3.53
N LEU A 9 22.48 37.13 3.38
CA LEU A 9 21.03 37.10 3.57
C LEU A 9 20.40 36.27 2.45
N LEU A 10 19.99 35.03 2.79
CA LEU A 10 19.17 34.18 1.93
C LEU A 10 17.73 34.73 1.97
N ALA A 11 17.33 35.46 0.93
CA ALA A 11 15.92 35.79 0.71
C ALA A 11 15.21 34.59 0.09
N ILE A 12 14.65 33.72 0.93
CA ILE A 12 13.72 32.67 0.50
C ILE A 12 12.36 33.35 0.27
N PHE A 13 12.06 33.69 -0.98
CA PHE A 13 10.69 33.98 -1.40
C PHE A 13 9.94 32.65 -1.46
N CYS A 14 9.30 32.26 -0.35
CA CYS A 14 8.21 31.29 -0.36
C CYS A 14 7.02 31.94 -1.06
N ASN A 15 6.87 31.70 -2.36
CA ASN A 15 5.59 31.91 -3.01
C ASN A 15 4.62 30.87 -2.46
N ALA A 16 3.79 31.29 -1.50
CA ALA A 16 2.62 30.55 -1.09
C ALA A 16 1.56 30.69 -2.18
N LEU A 17 1.48 29.70 -3.08
CA LEU A 17 0.23 29.41 -3.78
C LEU A 17 -0.60 28.47 -2.90
N PRO A 18 -1.94 28.60 -2.89
CA PRO A 18 -2.80 27.70 -2.13
C PRO A 18 -2.68 26.31 -2.75
N ALA A 19 -2.07 25.39 -2.00
CA ALA A 19 -2.00 23.98 -2.38
C ALA A 19 -3.43 23.42 -2.34
N LEU A 20 -4.06 23.32 -3.51
CA LEU A 20 -5.13 22.34 -3.70
C LEU A 20 -4.49 20.98 -3.43
N ALA A 21 -4.86 20.36 -2.31
CA ALA A 21 -4.36 19.07 -1.89
C ALA A 21 -4.73 18.00 -2.92
N GLN A 22 -3.84 17.78 -3.88
CA GLN A 22 -3.79 16.52 -4.62
C GLN A 22 -3.22 15.50 -3.65
N THR A 23 -3.95 14.42 -3.39
CA THR A 23 -3.43 13.25 -2.68
C THR A 23 -2.31 12.63 -3.51
N GLU A 24 -1.07 13.10 -3.30
CA GLU A 24 0.12 12.45 -3.85
C GLU A 24 0.35 11.14 -3.10
N TYR A 25 -0.12 10.03 -3.67
CA TYR A 25 0.37 8.71 -3.27
C TYR A 25 1.82 8.58 -3.76
N SER A 26 2.81 8.41 -2.87
CA SER A 26 4.14 8.02 -3.34
C SER A 26 5.04 7.27 -2.34
N PRO A 27 4.66 6.07 -1.87
CA PRO A 27 5.67 5.07 -1.54
C PRO A 27 6.09 4.34 -2.84
N GLN A 28 7.09 4.87 -3.55
CA GLN A 28 7.82 4.08 -4.53
C GLN A 28 8.86 3.23 -3.80
N CYS A 29 8.69 1.91 -3.84
CA CYS A 29 9.62 0.98 -3.20
C CYS A 29 10.47 0.25 -4.25
N LYS A 30 11.78 0.17 -4.03
CA LYS A 30 12.70 -0.58 -4.92
C LYS A 30 13.27 -1.80 -4.20
N MET A 31 13.21 -2.95 -4.88
CA MET A 31 13.73 -4.23 -4.42
C MET A 31 14.75 -4.80 -5.43
N ASN A 32 15.94 -5.14 -4.95
CA ASN A 32 17.02 -5.69 -5.77
C ASN A 32 17.25 -7.17 -5.46
N PHE A 33 17.17 -8.03 -6.48
CA PHE A 33 17.35 -9.49 -6.31
C PHE A 33 18.61 -10.04 -6.97
N GLY A 34 19.51 -9.16 -7.43
CA GLY A 34 20.77 -9.53 -8.09
C GLY A 34 20.61 -9.79 -9.60
N LYS A 35 21.74 -9.91 -10.32
CA LYS A 35 21.79 -10.08 -11.79
C LYS A 35 20.96 -9.05 -12.59
N GLY A 36 20.84 -7.82 -12.09
CA GLY A 36 20.13 -6.74 -12.78
C GLY A 36 18.61 -6.83 -12.75
N GLU A 37 18.00 -7.76 -12.00
CA GLU A 37 16.56 -7.75 -11.78
C GLU A 37 16.21 -6.74 -10.69
N VAL A 38 15.64 -5.62 -11.11
CA VAL A 38 15.10 -4.57 -10.23
C VAL A 38 13.59 -4.64 -10.30
N TYR A 39 12.97 -4.87 -9.15
CA TYR A 39 11.52 -4.70 -9.01
C TYR A 39 11.25 -3.36 -8.35
N THR A 40 10.32 -2.61 -8.94
CA THR A 40 9.77 -1.39 -8.35
C THR A 40 8.31 -1.66 -8.04
N ILE A 41 7.86 -1.21 -6.87
CA ILE A 41 6.46 -1.23 -6.48
C ILE A 41 6.03 0.23 -6.44
N GLU A 42 4.98 0.54 -7.19
CA GLU A 42 4.40 1.87 -7.32
C GLU A 42 2.93 1.85 -6.93
N VAL A 43 2.43 3.00 -6.51
CA VAL A 43 1.01 3.22 -6.26
C VAL A 43 0.49 4.09 -7.39
N GLY A 44 -0.55 3.64 -8.06
CA GLY A 44 -1.15 4.33 -9.20
C GLY A 44 -2.67 4.31 -9.18
N ALA A 45 -3.27 4.93 -10.19
CA ALA A 45 -4.72 4.89 -10.38
C ALA A 45 -5.18 3.52 -10.90
N VAL A 46 -6.42 3.17 -10.55
CA VAL A 46 -7.10 2.00 -11.11
C VAL A 46 -7.57 2.33 -12.53
N GLU A 47 -7.33 1.40 -13.47
CA GLU A 47 -7.82 1.52 -14.85
C GLU A 47 -9.35 1.34 -14.85
N ASP A 48 -10.07 2.12 -15.65
CA ASP A 48 -11.54 2.13 -15.85
C ASP A 48 -12.42 2.93 -14.85
N GLN A 49 -11.86 3.82 -14.04
CA GLN A 49 -12.66 4.86 -13.37
C GLN A 49 -12.51 6.20 -14.10
N GLU A 50 -13.54 6.57 -14.88
CA GLU A 50 -13.72 7.92 -15.41
C GLU A 50 -13.62 8.88 -14.23
N SER A 51 -12.64 9.80 -14.27
CA SER A 51 -12.31 10.65 -13.12
C SER A 51 -13.40 11.71 -12.94
N ASP A 52 -14.55 11.33 -12.38
CA ASP A 52 -15.39 12.30 -11.71
C ASP A 52 -14.71 12.61 -10.38
N THR A 53 -14.15 13.81 -10.33
CA THR A 53 -13.52 14.39 -9.16
C THR A 53 -14.39 14.13 -7.92
N THR A 54 -13.77 13.58 -6.87
CA THR A 54 -14.29 13.41 -5.48
C THR A 54 -14.74 12.00 -5.04
N ILE A 55 -14.46 10.92 -5.78
CA ILE A 55 -14.42 9.57 -5.19
C ILE A 55 -12.98 9.10 -5.14
N VAL A 56 -12.42 8.97 -3.94
CA VAL A 56 -11.09 8.37 -3.74
C VAL A 56 -11.27 6.88 -4.04
N GLY A 57 -10.97 6.42 -5.24
CA GLY A 57 -11.10 5.00 -5.59
C GLY A 57 -10.06 4.13 -4.87
N PRO A 58 -10.15 2.78 -4.98
CA PRO A 58 -9.01 1.93 -4.65
C PRO A 58 -7.76 2.40 -5.41
N VAL A 59 -6.58 2.14 -4.86
CA VAL A 59 -5.33 2.38 -5.59
C VAL A 59 -4.84 1.09 -6.22
N ALA A 60 -4.12 1.22 -7.33
CA ALA A 60 -3.41 0.11 -7.93
C ALA A 60 -2.01 0.02 -7.34
N ILE A 61 -1.67 -1.15 -6.79
CA ILE A 61 -0.29 -1.52 -6.49
C ILE A 61 0.30 -2.10 -7.77
N ILE A 62 1.22 -1.37 -8.38
CA ILE A 62 1.81 -1.68 -9.68
C ILE A 62 3.19 -2.29 -9.44
N LEU A 63 3.41 -3.47 -9.98
CA LEU A 63 4.69 -4.15 -9.96
C LEU A 63 5.40 -3.94 -11.30
N LEU A 64 6.54 -3.26 -11.27
CA LEU A 64 7.41 -3.08 -12.41
C LEU A 64 8.63 -3.97 -12.31
N LYS A 65 9.01 -4.60 -13.42
CA LYS A 65 10.28 -5.29 -13.58
C LYS A 65 11.11 -4.53 -14.60
N ASN A 66 12.27 -4.02 -14.16
CA ASN A 66 13.19 -3.25 -15.00
C ASN A 66 12.48 -2.07 -15.71
N GLY A 67 11.58 -1.38 -14.99
CA GLY A 67 10.83 -0.23 -15.49
C GLY A 67 9.60 -0.54 -16.34
N LYS A 68 9.27 -1.83 -16.56
CA LYS A 68 8.04 -2.24 -17.27
C LYS A 68 7.04 -2.85 -16.29
N GLU A 69 5.80 -2.38 -16.31
CA GLU A 69 4.71 -3.03 -15.57
C GLU A 69 4.60 -4.51 -15.99
N VAL A 70 4.63 -5.40 -15.00
CA VAL A 70 4.44 -6.84 -15.18
C VAL A 70 3.16 -7.35 -14.54
N SER A 71 2.61 -6.61 -13.57
CA SER A 71 1.37 -6.97 -12.91
C SER A 71 0.86 -5.81 -12.04
N ARG A 72 -0.43 -5.85 -11.71
CA ARG A 72 -1.07 -4.95 -10.74
C ARG A 72 -2.05 -5.70 -9.85
N PHE A 73 -2.33 -5.10 -8.69
CA PHE A 73 -3.33 -5.51 -7.73
C PHE A 73 -4.07 -4.25 -7.24
N ASN A 74 -5.40 -4.27 -7.21
CA ASN A 74 -6.19 -3.16 -6.70
C ASN A 74 -6.48 -3.37 -5.21
N THR A 75 -6.25 -2.33 -4.41
CA THR A 75 -6.54 -2.35 -2.98
C THR A 75 -8.04 -2.35 -2.67
N PHE A 76 -8.38 -2.38 -1.39
CA PHE A 76 -9.78 -2.22 -0.96
C PHE A 76 -10.36 -0.91 -1.49
N ALA A 77 -11.56 -1.01 -2.06
CA ALA A 77 -12.30 0.17 -2.48
C ALA A 77 -12.69 1.00 -1.25
N ILE A 78 -12.63 2.32 -1.41
CA ILE A 78 -13.04 3.25 -0.37
C ILE A 78 -14.55 3.39 -0.45
N GLY A 79 -15.24 2.98 0.62
CA GLY A 79 -16.67 3.19 0.75
C GLY A 79 -16.98 4.58 1.28
N ASP A 80 -18.03 5.21 0.75
CA ASP A 80 -18.47 6.57 1.13
C ASP A 80 -18.72 6.75 2.64
N ASN A 81 -18.95 5.66 3.37
CA ASN A 81 -19.25 5.65 4.80
C ASN A 81 -18.06 5.27 5.70
N CYS A 82 -16.85 5.26 5.16
CA CYS A 82 -15.66 4.96 5.94
C CYS A 82 -14.52 5.95 5.71
N PRO A 83 -14.33 6.92 6.62
CA PRO A 83 -13.25 7.91 6.48
C PRO A 83 -11.85 7.32 6.67
N ALA A 84 -11.76 6.07 7.13
CA ALA A 84 -10.50 5.37 7.34
C ALA A 84 -10.20 4.36 6.22
N ASP A 85 -11.09 4.16 5.24
CA ASP A 85 -10.86 3.19 4.17
C ASP A 85 -9.67 3.61 3.28
N GLY A 86 -9.00 2.60 2.73
CA GLY A 86 -8.05 2.74 1.65
C GLY A 86 -6.60 2.51 2.05
N PHE A 87 -5.73 2.89 1.12
CA PHE A 87 -4.31 2.61 1.16
C PHE A 87 -3.57 3.47 2.16
N HIS A 88 -2.69 2.84 2.94
CA HIS A 88 -1.81 3.50 3.89
C HIS A 88 -0.36 3.50 3.42
N ASP A 89 0.23 2.31 3.22
CA ASP A 89 1.67 2.21 2.95
C ASP A 89 2.08 0.89 2.28
N ILE A 90 3.31 0.86 1.77
CA ILE A 90 4.02 -0.34 1.37
C ILE A 90 5.27 -0.48 2.24
N LYS A 91 5.34 -1.56 3.01
CA LYS A 91 6.55 -1.90 3.79
C LYS A 91 7.37 -2.95 3.06
N VAL A 92 8.68 -2.73 2.93
CA VAL A 92 9.60 -3.70 2.31
C VAL A 92 10.56 -4.26 3.36
N LYS A 93 10.73 -5.59 3.37
CA LYS A 93 11.71 -6.27 4.23
C LYS A 93 12.32 -7.48 3.52
N GLY A 94 13.59 -7.34 3.11
CA GLY A 94 14.31 -8.40 2.42
C GLY A 94 13.63 -8.78 1.10
N ARG A 95 13.08 -10.00 1.02
CA ARG A 95 12.37 -10.51 -0.17
C ARG A 95 10.85 -10.40 -0.09
N TYR A 96 10.37 -9.60 0.85
CA TYR A 96 8.96 -9.43 1.15
C TYR A 96 8.57 -7.97 1.01
N PHE A 97 7.33 -7.75 0.59
CA PHE A 97 6.67 -6.47 0.77
C PHE A 97 5.26 -6.69 1.30
N THR A 98 4.75 -5.71 2.03
CA THR A 98 3.42 -5.73 2.63
C THR A 98 2.68 -4.48 2.22
N VAL A 99 1.48 -4.65 1.69
CA VAL A 99 0.52 -3.57 1.44
C VAL A 99 -0.32 -3.43 2.71
N GLU A 100 -0.35 -2.22 3.25
CA GLU A 100 -1.15 -1.83 4.40
C GLU A 100 -2.35 -1.02 3.90
N ASP A 101 -3.55 -1.54 4.15
CA ASP A 101 -4.84 -0.94 3.79
C ASP A 101 -5.75 -0.97 5.00
N THR A 102 -6.76 -0.11 5.04
CA THR A 102 -7.89 -0.26 5.94
C THR A 102 -9.18 -0.43 5.17
N TYR A 103 -10.08 -1.25 5.70
CA TYR A 103 -11.47 -1.22 5.28
C TYR A 103 -12.44 -1.23 6.47
N CYS A 104 -13.68 -0.81 6.25
CA CYS A 104 -14.73 -0.79 7.27
C CYS A 104 -15.60 -2.06 7.25
N ALA A 105 -15.81 -2.68 8.42
CA ALA A 105 -16.69 -3.83 8.59
C ALA A 105 -17.65 -3.61 9.77
N GLY A 106 -18.86 -3.11 9.50
CA GLY A 106 -19.81 -2.75 10.56
C GLY A 106 -19.24 -1.68 11.49
N PHE A 107 -19.13 -1.98 12.80
CA PHE A 107 -18.55 -1.08 13.80
C PHE A 107 -17.03 -1.19 13.95
N TYR A 108 -16.34 -1.87 13.03
CA TYR A 108 -14.88 -2.01 13.07
C TYR A 108 -14.21 -1.18 11.98
N PHE A 109 -13.03 -0.66 12.30
CA PHE A 109 -11.97 -0.42 11.30
C PHE A 109 -11.11 -1.69 11.25
N VAL A 110 -10.90 -2.22 10.05
CA VAL A 110 -10.11 -3.43 9.82
C VAL A 110 -8.84 -3.02 9.11
N LEU A 111 -7.71 -3.03 9.82
CA LEU A 111 -6.39 -2.81 9.24
C LEU A 111 -5.93 -4.12 8.64
N THR A 112 -5.50 -4.10 7.39
CA THR A 112 -5.11 -5.29 6.63
C THR A 112 -3.65 -5.23 6.26
N TYR A 113 -3.01 -6.41 6.28
CA TYR A 113 -1.59 -6.57 6.00
C TYR A 113 -1.40 -7.66 4.94
N THR A 114 -1.42 -7.26 3.67
CA THR A 114 -1.27 -8.19 2.54
C THR A 114 0.20 -8.35 2.19
N THR A 115 0.82 -9.43 2.65
CA THR A 115 2.25 -9.67 2.50
C THR A 115 2.53 -10.59 1.33
N PHE A 116 3.39 -10.14 0.44
CA PHE A 116 3.92 -10.88 -0.69
C PHE A 116 5.37 -11.29 -0.46
N ARG A 117 5.77 -12.42 -1.03
CA ARG A 117 7.15 -12.90 -1.03
C ARG A 117 7.61 -13.14 -2.46
N TYR A 118 8.85 -12.77 -2.76
CA TYR A 118 9.49 -13.15 -4.01
C TYR A 118 9.83 -14.65 -4.00
N ASP A 119 9.28 -15.39 -4.96
CA ASP A 119 9.62 -16.77 -5.24
C ASP A 119 10.83 -16.83 -6.18
N THR A 120 11.96 -17.32 -5.69
CA THR A 120 13.20 -17.38 -6.49
C THR A 120 13.21 -18.46 -7.57
N LYS A 121 12.34 -19.47 -7.47
CA LYS A 121 12.27 -20.55 -8.47
C LYS A 121 11.48 -20.07 -9.68
N ARG A 122 10.36 -19.38 -9.43
CA ARG A 122 9.44 -18.87 -10.46
C ARG A 122 9.73 -17.44 -10.89
N LYS A 123 10.56 -16.72 -10.13
CA LYS A 123 10.98 -15.34 -10.37
C LYS A 123 9.82 -14.35 -10.42
N GLU A 124 8.90 -14.47 -9.46
CA GLU A 124 7.72 -13.62 -9.33
C GLU A 124 7.31 -13.46 -7.87
N PHE A 125 6.42 -12.51 -7.58
CA PHE A 125 5.84 -12.35 -6.26
C PHE A 125 4.57 -13.17 -6.11
N VAL A 126 4.45 -13.81 -4.94
CA VAL A 126 3.30 -14.63 -4.55
C VAL A 126 2.77 -14.16 -3.21
N LEU A 127 1.46 -14.34 -2.99
CA LEU A 127 0.85 -14.09 -1.68
C LEU A 127 1.48 -15.02 -0.64
N HIS A 128 1.95 -14.43 0.46
CA HIS A 128 2.61 -15.16 1.53
C HIS A 128 1.76 -15.20 2.80
N ARG A 129 1.17 -14.07 3.18
CA ARG A 129 0.36 -13.93 4.38
C ARG A 129 -0.68 -12.84 4.18
N TYR A 130 -1.85 -13.02 4.77
CA TYR A 130 -2.85 -11.98 4.94
C TYR A 130 -3.14 -11.84 6.44
N GLY A 131 -3.06 -10.62 6.97
CA GLY A 131 -3.34 -10.32 8.37
C GLY A 131 -4.44 -9.27 8.50
N GLU A 132 -5.19 -9.33 9.60
CA GLU A 132 -6.21 -8.34 9.96
C GLU A 132 -6.08 -7.98 11.45
N SER A 133 -6.08 -6.68 11.72
CA SER A 133 -6.25 -6.10 13.06
C SER A 133 -7.54 -5.32 13.11
N TYR A 134 -8.19 -5.27 14.27
CA TYR A 134 -9.52 -4.68 14.39
C TYR A 134 -9.52 -3.59 15.46
N ILE A 135 -10.11 -2.44 15.11
CA ILE A 135 -10.43 -1.37 16.06
C ILE A 135 -11.94 -1.27 16.15
N TYR A 136 -12.50 -1.53 17.34
CA TYR A 136 -13.93 -1.36 17.58
C TYR A 136 -14.24 0.12 17.82
N ARG A 137 -15.12 0.72 17.01
CA ARG A 137 -15.41 2.16 17.10
C ARG A 137 -16.12 2.57 18.38
N GLY A 138 -16.86 1.66 19.01
CA GLY A 138 -17.56 1.94 20.27
C GLY A 138 -16.65 1.92 21.50
N ASP A 139 -15.47 1.31 21.38
CA ASP A 139 -14.43 1.27 22.41
C ASP A 139 -13.07 1.01 21.72
N PRO A 140 -12.39 2.06 21.23
CA PRO A 140 -11.15 1.91 20.46
C PRO A 140 -9.97 1.35 21.26
N GLU A 141 -10.05 1.37 22.59
CA GLU A 141 -9.03 0.81 23.48
C GLU A 141 -9.23 -0.69 23.73
N LYS A 142 -10.37 -1.25 23.29
CA LYS A 142 -10.66 -2.66 23.42
C LYS A 142 -9.60 -3.49 22.69
N ASP A 143 -8.92 -4.34 23.44
CA ASP A 143 -8.00 -5.32 22.90
C ASP A 143 -8.77 -6.41 22.12
N ILE A 144 -8.48 -6.52 20.83
CA ILE A 144 -9.07 -7.49 19.92
C ILE A 144 -7.93 -8.27 19.27
N PRO A 145 -7.88 -9.61 19.42
CA PRO A 145 -6.82 -10.40 18.84
C PRO A 145 -6.72 -10.24 17.32
N ASP A 146 -5.48 -10.08 16.84
CA ASP A 146 -5.18 -10.06 15.42
C ASP A 146 -5.38 -11.44 14.78
N ASN A 147 -5.84 -11.42 13.53
CA ASN A 147 -5.88 -12.60 12.67
C ASN A 147 -4.68 -12.59 11.71
N SER A 148 -4.04 -13.75 11.53
CA SER A 148 -2.96 -13.90 10.55
C SER A 148 -3.05 -15.26 9.85
N TYR A 149 -3.22 -15.21 8.54
CA TYR A 149 -3.39 -16.37 7.67
C TYR A 149 -2.13 -16.59 6.83
N LEU A 150 -1.39 -17.66 7.13
CA LEU A 150 -0.26 -18.08 6.30
C LEU A 150 -0.78 -18.80 5.06
N VAL A 151 -0.48 -18.28 3.89
CA VAL A 151 -0.94 -18.86 2.62
C VAL A 151 0.03 -19.94 2.18
N LYS A 152 -0.47 -21.16 2.06
CA LYS A 152 0.30 -22.34 1.63
C LYS A 152 0.15 -22.61 0.14
N GLU A 153 -0.99 -22.24 -0.46
CA GLU A 153 -1.16 -22.34 -1.90
C GLU A 153 -0.27 -21.34 -2.63
N TYR A 154 0.08 -21.68 -3.86
CA TYR A 154 0.73 -20.75 -4.76
C TYR A 154 -0.32 -19.83 -5.37
N ILE A 155 -0.28 -18.55 -4.99
CA ILE A 155 -1.15 -17.50 -5.51
C ILE A 155 -0.26 -16.36 -6.01
N PRO A 156 -0.09 -16.17 -7.33
CA PRO A 156 0.75 -15.10 -7.86
C PRO A 156 0.10 -13.73 -7.61
N PHE A 157 0.93 -12.69 -7.51
CA PHE A 157 0.50 -11.31 -7.26
C PHE A 157 -0.64 -10.87 -8.19
N SER A 158 -0.56 -11.23 -9.48
CA SER A 158 -1.57 -10.94 -10.51
C SER A 158 -2.95 -11.58 -10.31
N LYS A 159 -3.07 -12.52 -9.36
CA LYS A 159 -4.33 -13.22 -9.06
C LYS A 159 -4.91 -12.84 -7.71
N VAL A 160 -4.23 -11.99 -6.95
CA VAL A 160 -4.77 -11.50 -5.67
C VAL A 160 -5.85 -10.47 -5.96
N THR A 161 -6.97 -10.61 -5.27
CA THR A 161 -8.08 -9.65 -5.25
C THR A 161 -8.54 -9.49 -3.81
N THR A 162 -9.20 -8.37 -3.49
CA THR A 162 -9.79 -8.14 -2.17
C THR A 162 -10.80 -9.23 -1.80
N ASP A 163 -11.60 -9.71 -2.76
CA ASP A 163 -12.49 -10.86 -2.57
C ASP A 163 -11.75 -12.15 -2.21
N LEU A 164 -10.59 -12.41 -2.84
CA LEU A 164 -9.76 -13.55 -2.49
C LEU A 164 -9.28 -13.42 -1.04
N LEU A 165 -8.77 -12.26 -0.65
CA LEU A 165 -8.29 -11.99 0.72
C LEU A 165 -9.42 -12.18 1.75
N LEU A 166 -10.60 -11.61 1.49
CA LEU A 166 -11.79 -11.77 2.32
C LEU A 166 -12.34 -13.21 2.35
N ASN A 167 -11.97 -14.09 1.43
CA ASN A 167 -12.37 -15.48 1.47
C ASN A 167 -11.35 -16.37 2.22
N LEU A 168 -10.09 -15.95 2.34
CA LEU A 168 -9.10 -16.66 3.18
C LEU A 168 -9.61 -16.83 4.62
N ARG A 169 -10.28 -15.82 5.18
CA ARG A 169 -10.88 -15.90 6.54
C ARG A 169 -11.85 -17.08 6.73
N LYS A 170 -12.49 -17.56 5.65
CA LYS A 170 -13.53 -18.60 5.71
C LYS A 170 -12.96 -20.01 5.68
N HIS A 171 -11.77 -20.18 5.11
CA HIS A 171 -11.17 -21.49 4.83
C HIS A 171 -10.06 -21.90 5.81
N PHE A 172 -9.60 -20.97 6.66
CA PHE A 172 -8.53 -21.21 7.65
C PHE A 172 -9.03 -21.13 9.10
N LYS A 173 -10.24 -21.63 9.36
CA LYS A 173 -10.77 -21.83 10.73
C LYS A 173 -10.28 -23.13 11.34
#